data_AF-E9GCG3-F1
#
_entry.id   AF-E9GCG3-F1
#
_cell.length_a   1.000
_cell.length_b   1.000
_cell.length_c   1.000
_cell.angle_alpha   90.00
_cell.angle_beta   90.00
_cell.angle_gamma   90.00
#
_symmetry.space_group_name_H-M   'P 1'
#
loop_
_entity.id
_entity.type
_entity.pdbx_description
1 polymer ?
#
loop_
_entity_poly.entity_id
_entity_poly.type
_entity_poly.pdbx_seq_one_letter_code
_entity_poly.pdbx_strand_id
1 'polypeptide(L)'
;MTSKAMMIVPYEWILENVGQEPMTIASKMISFRGQKVFRVGLKNHAVNPVLFLVAIDLNKMGMKVEDVKFGMQGSGLCPAKMEEMTQEDLNEEGSLQLFTVTLNEKIGGNRKIMFRICIGETDSRYCYQLSDRLAKDQLWAALKSQQNMADIELIVKDKTFPVHKAILAARSRVFADEFERIQPDVPQQIRIDGVEPSTVEKFLHFIYTGEPMGTLEDEVLLKLAEQYQLATLASLCCDALETIDALQIASILKRLNDKDEQMSSSKIMPEKETEIFFDRTTPTFRCSLKFKNHENEQSKCVMRFQNENIFSAYLTGERELNTDDDYFYVDNPVIHLSCAKHRNFGFKVEDVYCDLDQENDWLKMESQYFQENAEILHMAAKSQSNYCVDFSVKVDFDIKVVSTIGNYYYEMMDKLWLKHLWLAATNRKLTDVKIFVGTVKLMEAHRVILSARSPVLNETLNKTSSNTEKSIVTFGAEFEVEIVENFLKFLYTGSLKTTDGVHQLSQLATMYQVVTLKNVCQLLNVSRTDAENLTDYLLQLRSPVDLP
;
A
#
# COMPACT_ATOMS: atom_id res chain seq x y z
N MET A 1 -6.87 17.43 2.08
CA MET A 1 -6.51 16.22 2.83
C MET A 1 -6.06 15.19 1.85
N THR A 2 -4.88 14.64 2.06
CA THR A 2 -4.32 13.57 1.23
C THR A 2 -3.85 12.49 2.20
N SER A 3 -4.64 11.43 2.32
CA SER A 3 -4.21 10.19 2.98
C SER A 3 -3.70 9.25 1.91
N LYS A 4 -2.43 8.83 2.02
CA LYS A 4 -1.81 7.87 1.10
C LYS A 4 -1.44 6.63 1.90
N ALA A 5 -1.94 5.48 1.48
CA ALA A 5 -1.45 4.21 2.00
C ALA A 5 -0.03 4.00 1.47
N MET A 6 0.92 3.69 2.34
CA MET A 6 2.32 3.51 1.94
C MET A 6 2.90 2.24 2.55
N MET A 7 3.96 1.74 1.96
CA MET A 7 4.71 0.63 2.52
C MET A 7 5.90 1.21 3.29
N ILE A 8 5.81 1.25 4.64
CA ILE A 8 6.92 1.66 5.48
C ILE A 8 7.63 0.43 6.01
N VAL A 9 8.92 0.34 5.72
CA VAL A 9 9.75 -0.81 5.99
C VAL A 9 10.79 -0.44 7.06
N PRO A 10 10.71 -1.00 8.28
CA PRO A 10 11.71 -0.76 9.31
C PRO A 10 12.97 -1.62 9.08
N TYR A 11 14.15 -1.06 9.31
CA TYR A 11 15.42 -1.80 9.28
C TYR A 11 16.38 -1.37 10.41
N GLU A 12 16.71 -2.31 11.30
CA GLU A 12 17.63 -2.06 12.43
C GLU A 12 19.06 -2.37 12.02
N TRP A 13 19.91 -1.36 12.08
CA TRP A 13 21.34 -1.48 11.84
C TRP A 13 22.11 -1.42 13.16
N ILE A 14 22.75 -2.53 13.52
CA ILE A 14 23.52 -2.67 14.75
C ILE A 14 25.00 -2.45 14.43
N LEU A 15 25.57 -1.41 15.03
CA LEU A 15 26.99 -1.09 14.99
C LEU A 15 27.62 -1.50 16.32
N GLU A 16 28.66 -2.33 16.27
CA GLU A 16 29.37 -2.82 17.45
C GLU A 16 30.83 -2.39 17.41
N ASN A 17 31.35 -1.97 18.56
CA ASN A 17 32.77 -1.60 18.72
C ASN A 17 33.23 -0.54 17.71
N VAL A 18 32.41 0.50 17.49
CA VAL A 18 32.81 1.63 16.64
C VAL A 18 33.94 2.39 17.33
N GLY A 19 35.12 2.40 16.70
CA GLY A 19 36.30 3.08 17.19
C GLY A 19 36.23 4.60 17.07
N GLN A 20 37.21 5.29 17.67
CA GLN A 20 37.32 6.75 17.61
C GLN A 20 38.06 7.25 16.36
N GLU A 21 38.77 6.36 15.67
CA GLU A 21 39.49 6.65 14.43
C GLU A 21 38.51 6.91 13.28
N PRO A 22 38.83 7.82 12.35
CA PRO A 22 38.01 8.03 11.15
C PRO A 22 37.91 6.74 10.33
N MET A 23 36.68 6.28 10.11
CA MET A 23 36.43 5.06 9.36
C MET A 23 35.10 5.12 8.61
N THR A 24 35.03 4.39 7.49
CA THR A 24 33.78 4.16 6.77
C THR A 24 33.24 2.78 7.13
N ILE A 25 32.04 2.75 7.71
CA ILE A 25 31.34 1.51 8.05
C ILE A 25 30.16 1.36 7.10
N ALA A 26 29.99 0.20 6.48
CA ALA A 26 28.83 -0.07 5.65
C ALA A 26 28.21 -1.43 5.98
N SER A 27 26.92 -1.58 5.75
CA SER A 27 26.30 -2.90 5.75
C SER A 27 26.76 -3.71 4.53
N LYS A 28 26.56 -5.03 4.59
CA LYS A 28 26.36 -5.81 3.37
C LYS A 28 25.11 -5.30 2.63
N MET A 29 24.96 -5.68 1.36
CA MET A 29 23.69 -5.45 0.67
C MET A 29 22.57 -6.15 1.44
N ILE A 30 21.50 -5.40 1.67
CA ILE A 30 20.33 -5.82 2.41
C ILE A 30 19.29 -6.27 1.39
N SER A 31 18.80 -7.49 1.58
CA SER A 31 17.77 -8.06 0.73
C SER A 31 16.39 -7.51 1.09
N PHE A 32 15.53 -7.35 0.09
CA PHE A 32 14.11 -7.07 0.25
C PHE A 32 13.37 -7.87 -0.81
N ARG A 33 12.41 -8.70 -0.39
CA ARG A 33 11.70 -9.65 -1.28
C ARG A 33 12.66 -10.54 -2.08
N GLY A 34 13.74 -11.02 -1.45
CA GLY A 34 14.77 -11.84 -2.08
C GLY A 34 15.75 -11.11 -3.01
N GLN A 35 15.62 -9.79 -3.21
CA GLN A 35 16.51 -8.99 -4.06
C GLN A 35 17.43 -8.09 -3.23
N LYS A 36 18.71 -7.99 -3.58
CA LYS A 36 19.71 -7.16 -2.89
C LYS A 36 19.58 -5.69 -3.30
N VAL A 37 18.84 -4.89 -2.53
CA VAL A 37 18.42 -3.55 -2.98
C VAL A 37 18.82 -2.40 -2.08
N PHE A 38 19.07 -2.62 -0.78
CA PHE A 38 19.46 -1.53 0.12
C PHE A 38 20.89 -1.69 0.62
N ARG A 39 21.52 -0.56 0.95
CA ARG A 39 22.75 -0.52 1.72
C ARG A 39 22.73 0.67 2.64
N VAL A 40 23.10 0.48 3.90
CA VAL A 40 23.30 1.60 4.82
C VAL A 40 24.78 1.74 5.13
N GLY A 41 25.21 2.95 5.45
CA GLY A 41 26.58 3.18 5.86
C GLY A 41 26.76 4.48 6.63
N LEU A 42 27.91 4.57 7.27
CA LEU A 42 28.32 5.66 8.12
C LEU A 42 29.77 6.01 7.79
N LYS A 43 29.97 7.23 7.28
CA LYS A 43 31.29 7.86 7.21
C LYS A 43 31.57 8.58 8.52
N ASN A 44 32.26 7.93 9.45
CA ASN A 44 32.43 8.40 10.82
C ASN A 44 33.66 9.32 10.98
N HIS A 45 33.73 10.42 10.22
CA HIS A 45 34.85 11.35 10.24
C HIS A 45 34.71 12.41 11.36
N ALA A 46 35.81 13.09 11.72
CA ALA A 46 35.89 13.93 12.92
C ALA A 46 35.10 15.24 12.83
N VAL A 47 34.86 15.72 11.62
CA VAL A 47 34.10 16.93 11.34
C VAL A 47 32.96 16.46 10.44
N ASN A 48 31.74 16.39 10.97
CA ASN A 48 30.51 16.05 10.23
C ASN A 48 30.42 14.60 9.73
N PRO A 49 30.20 13.61 10.62
CA PRO A 49 29.86 12.25 10.19
C PRO A 49 28.65 12.23 9.27
N VAL A 50 28.68 11.39 8.24
CA VAL A 50 27.58 11.25 7.29
C VAL A 50 26.98 9.85 7.40
N LEU A 51 25.71 9.78 7.78
CA LEU A 51 24.91 8.56 7.68
C LEU A 51 24.22 8.56 6.32
N PHE A 52 24.26 7.43 5.63
CA PHE A 52 23.66 7.28 4.31
C PHE A 52 22.90 5.98 4.14
N LEU A 53 21.91 6.02 3.27
CA LEU A 53 21.19 4.86 2.74
C LEU A 53 21.21 4.95 1.21
N VAL A 54 21.59 3.85 0.57
CA VAL A 54 21.52 3.65 -0.87
C VAL A 54 20.42 2.64 -1.16
N ALA A 55 19.58 2.95 -2.13
CA ALA A 55 18.58 2.06 -2.69
C ALA A 55 18.86 1.86 -4.18
N ILE A 56 18.86 0.61 -4.65
CA ILE A 56 19.24 0.23 -6.01
C ILE A 56 18.19 -0.74 -6.55
N ASP A 57 17.81 -0.57 -7.82
CA ASP A 57 17.00 -1.53 -8.57
C ASP A 57 15.60 -1.81 -7.97
N LEU A 58 15.06 -0.92 -7.12
CA LEU A 58 13.68 -1.07 -6.61
C LEU A 58 12.63 -0.96 -7.73
N ASN A 59 12.93 -0.19 -8.78
CA ASN A 59 12.12 -0.04 -9.99
C ASN A 59 11.83 -1.40 -10.66
N LYS A 60 12.74 -2.39 -10.53
CA LYS A 60 12.53 -3.77 -11.03
C LYS A 60 11.35 -4.49 -10.37
N MET A 61 10.81 -3.93 -9.29
CA MET A 61 9.61 -4.38 -8.59
C MET A 61 8.44 -3.38 -8.67
N GLY A 62 8.55 -2.32 -9.48
CA GLY A 62 7.56 -1.24 -9.57
C GLY A 62 7.55 -0.31 -8.35
N MET A 63 8.68 -0.19 -7.67
CA MET A 63 8.81 0.50 -6.39
C MET A 63 9.92 1.55 -6.43
N LYS A 64 9.82 2.55 -5.56
CA LYS A 64 10.91 3.49 -5.28
C LYS A 64 10.88 3.90 -3.81
N VAL A 65 11.97 4.46 -3.30
CA VAL A 65 11.97 5.08 -1.98
C VAL A 65 11.41 6.50 -2.10
N GLU A 66 10.41 6.85 -1.31
CA GLU A 66 9.85 8.22 -1.26
C GLU A 66 10.52 9.07 -0.20
N ASP A 67 10.83 8.49 0.95
CA ASP A 67 11.71 9.09 1.94
C ASP A 67 12.31 8.04 2.87
N VAL A 68 13.34 8.46 3.59
CA VAL A 68 13.96 7.67 4.65
C VAL A 68 14.02 8.52 5.90
N LYS A 69 13.63 7.91 7.02
CA LYS A 69 13.82 8.47 8.36
C LYS A 69 14.75 7.55 9.15
N PHE A 70 15.52 8.10 10.08
CA PHE A 70 16.38 7.32 10.95
C PHE A 70 16.29 7.81 12.39
N GLY A 71 16.41 6.90 13.36
CA GLY A 71 16.51 7.24 14.79
C GLY A 71 17.63 6.45 15.46
N MET A 72 18.24 7.01 16.50
CA MET A 72 19.36 6.37 17.21
C MET A 72 18.99 6.08 18.67
N GLN A 73 19.13 4.81 19.08
CA GLN A 73 18.77 4.41 20.44
C GLN A 73 19.66 5.10 21.49
N GLY A 74 19.03 5.69 22.51
CA GLY A 74 19.71 6.32 23.66
C GLY A 74 20.26 7.73 23.39
N SER A 75 20.00 8.30 22.21
CA SER A 75 20.47 9.64 21.83
C SER A 75 19.52 10.77 22.26
N GLY A 76 18.29 10.44 22.68
CA GLY A 76 17.24 11.43 22.92
C GLY A 76 16.70 12.10 21.64
N LEU A 77 17.34 11.87 20.48
CA LEU A 77 16.87 12.38 19.19
C LEU A 77 15.63 11.61 18.73
N CYS A 78 14.61 12.37 18.34
CA CYS A 78 13.48 11.86 17.57
C CYS A 78 13.98 11.38 16.20
N PRO A 79 13.31 10.40 15.57
CA PRO A 79 13.67 10.00 14.23
C PRO A 79 13.67 11.20 13.27
N ALA A 80 14.79 11.43 12.58
CA ALA A 80 14.97 12.55 11.66
C ALA A 80 14.88 12.09 10.19
N LYS A 81 14.41 12.98 9.32
CA LYS A 81 14.35 12.75 7.87
C LYS A 81 15.75 12.87 7.24
N MET A 82 16.07 11.97 6.33
CA MET A 82 17.28 12.04 5.52
C MET A 82 17.01 12.83 4.24
N GLU A 83 18.01 13.57 3.77
CA GLU A 83 17.93 14.32 2.52
C GLU A 83 18.17 13.38 1.33
N GLU A 84 17.25 13.37 0.38
CA GLU A 84 17.44 12.70 -0.90
C GLU A 84 18.37 13.52 -1.80
N MET A 85 19.25 12.85 -2.53
CA MET A 85 19.96 13.47 -3.64
C MET A 85 19.00 13.76 -4.79
N THR A 86 18.91 15.02 -5.22
CA THR A 86 17.88 15.43 -6.18
C THR A 86 18.28 15.13 -7.62
N GLN A 87 17.31 15.14 -8.55
CA GLN A 87 17.59 15.04 -10.00
C GLN A 87 18.46 16.19 -10.52
N GLU A 88 18.51 17.35 -9.85
CA GLU A 88 19.44 18.42 -10.23
C GLU A 88 20.91 18.06 -9.91
N ASP A 89 21.12 17.14 -8.96
CA ASP A 89 22.43 16.57 -8.63
C ASP A 89 22.80 15.35 -9.50
N LEU A 90 21.81 14.75 -10.19
CA LEU A 90 21.90 13.50 -10.95
C LEU A 90 21.49 13.76 -12.40
N ASN A 91 22.46 13.86 -13.31
CA ASN A 91 22.18 14.26 -14.70
C ASN A 91 21.22 13.35 -15.52
N GLU A 92 20.71 12.23 -15.00
CA GLU A 92 19.74 11.36 -15.69
C GLU A 92 18.84 10.56 -14.71
N GLU A 93 17.68 10.11 -15.21
CA GLU A 93 16.75 9.15 -14.58
C GLU A 93 17.42 7.76 -14.49
N GLY A 94 17.52 7.21 -13.29
CA GLY A 94 18.08 5.86 -13.11
C GLY A 94 17.72 5.30 -11.74
N SER A 95 17.91 3.99 -11.57
CA SER A 95 17.36 3.20 -10.46
C SER A 95 18.00 3.42 -9.10
N LEU A 96 19.00 4.30 -9.01
CA LEU A 96 19.86 4.51 -7.86
C LEU A 96 19.43 5.74 -7.05
N GLN A 97 19.03 5.54 -5.80
CA GLN A 97 18.66 6.62 -4.88
C GLN A 97 19.63 6.67 -3.70
N LEU A 98 20.12 7.87 -3.38
CA LEU A 98 20.96 8.13 -2.20
C LEU A 98 20.24 9.07 -1.24
N PHE A 99 20.15 8.65 0.02
CA PHE A 99 19.68 9.45 1.13
C PHE A 99 20.84 9.69 2.10
N THR A 100 21.04 10.94 2.53
CA THR A 100 22.15 11.33 3.43
C THR A 100 21.66 12.22 4.56
N VAL A 101 22.36 12.17 5.68
CA VAL A 101 22.21 13.14 6.77
C VAL A 101 23.56 13.36 7.43
N THR A 102 23.86 14.62 7.76
CA THR A 102 25.04 14.99 8.53
C THR A 102 24.70 14.96 10.02
N LEU A 103 25.53 14.27 10.79
CA LEU A 103 25.38 14.15 12.24
C LEU A 103 26.25 15.20 12.94
N ASN A 104 25.80 15.64 14.12
CA ASN A 104 26.49 16.67 14.91
C ASN A 104 27.73 16.12 15.62
N GLU A 105 27.78 14.82 15.89
CA GLU A 105 28.87 14.19 16.63
C GLU A 105 29.22 12.80 16.07
N LYS A 106 30.47 12.41 16.29
CA LYS A 106 30.97 11.06 15.97
C LYS A 106 30.19 9.99 16.72
N ILE A 107 29.88 8.92 16.02
CA ILE A 107 29.25 7.74 16.60
C ILE A 107 30.35 6.86 17.18
N GLY A 108 30.30 6.56 18.48
CA GLY A 108 31.25 5.67 19.15
C GLY A 108 30.59 4.50 19.86
N GLY A 109 31.34 3.40 20.04
CA GLY A 109 30.90 2.24 20.80
C GLY A 109 29.80 1.43 20.12
N ASN A 110 28.90 0.87 20.93
CA ASN A 110 27.76 0.08 20.45
C ASN A 110 26.56 0.99 20.24
N ARG A 111 26.02 0.98 19.02
CA ARG A 111 24.94 1.86 18.59
C ARG A 111 23.95 1.10 17.75
N LYS A 112 22.67 1.43 17.92
CA LYS A 112 21.59 0.93 17.08
C LYS A 112 20.96 2.08 16.34
N ILE A 113 20.91 1.96 15.02
CA ILE A 113 20.29 2.93 14.12
C ILE A 113 19.06 2.27 13.51
N MET A 114 17.91 2.87 13.72
CA MET A 114 16.64 2.39 13.21
C MET A 114 16.25 3.20 11.99
N PHE A 115 16.22 2.59 10.81
CA PHE A 115 15.71 3.20 9.59
C PHE A 115 14.23 2.89 9.40
N ARG A 116 13.46 3.88 8.95
CA ARG A 116 12.10 3.74 8.43
C ARG A 116 12.13 4.16 6.97
N ILE A 117 12.07 3.17 6.08
CA ILE A 117 12.19 3.37 4.63
C ILE A 117 10.78 3.39 4.06
N CYS A 118 10.37 4.52 3.51
CA CYS A 118 9.05 4.66 2.90
C CYS A 118 9.13 4.30 1.43
N ILE A 119 8.46 3.23 1.05
CA ILE A 119 8.42 2.71 -0.31
C ILE A 119 7.12 3.15 -0.96
N GLY A 120 7.27 3.84 -2.09
CA GLY A 120 6.20 4.27 -2.97
C GLY A 120 6.19 3.53 -4.31
N GLU A 121 5.30 3.99 -5.18
CA GLU A 121 5.09 3.50 -6.54
C GLU A 121 5.94 4.25 -7.56
N THR A 122 6.45 3.56 -8.57
CA THR A 122 7.03 4.22 -9.76
C THR A 122 5.92 4.74 -10.68
N ASP A 123 4.81 4.00 -10.79
CA ASP A 123 3.63 4.35 -11.58
C ASP A 123 2.38 4.48 -10.69
N SER A 124 1.68 5.62 -10.78
CA SER A 124 0.42 5.89 -10.07
C SER A 124 -0.75 4.91 -10.32
N ARG A 125 -0.64 4.08 -11.37
CA ARG A 125 -1.58 3.00 -11.70
C ARG A 125 -1.27 1.72 -10.93
N TYR A 126 -0.03 1.53 -10.47
CA TYR A 126 0.39 0.39 -9.67
C TYR A 126 0.70 0.84 -8.24
N CYS A 127 -0.31 0.80 -7.38
CA CYS A 127 -0.27 1.49 -6.10
C CYS A 127 -0.71 0.59 -4.95
N TYR A 128 -0.36 1.00 -3.73
CA TYR A 128 -0.67 0.26 -2.51
C TYR A 128 -2.17 0.42 -2.15
N GLN A 129 -2.95 -0.65 -2.32
CA GLN A 129 -4.41 -0.64 -2.13
C GLN A 129 -4.88 -1.80 -1.27
N LEU A 130 -6.00 -1.59 -0.57
CA LEU A 130 -6.71 -2.65 0.12
C LEU A 130 -7.18 -3.70 -0.89
N SER A 131 -6.73 -4.93 -0.69
CA SER A 131 -6.92 -6.03 -1.61
C SER A 131 -7.56 -7.22 -0.90
N ASP A 132 -8.54 -7.84 -1.55
CA ASP A 132 -8.94 -9.21 -1.22
C ASP A 132 -7.96 -10.17 -1.90
N ARG A 133 -6.99 -10.66 -1.14
CA ARG A 133 -5.96 -11.58 -1.63
C ARG A 133 -6.56 -12.87 -2.19
N LEU A 134 -7.67 -13.35 -1.62
CA LEU A 134 -8.34 -14.55 -2.13
C LEU A 134 -8.90 -14.31 -3.53
N ALA A 135 -9.28 -13.07 -3.89
CA ALA A 135 -9.74 -12.77 -5.25
C ALA A 135 -8.66 -13.04 -6.29
N LYS A 136 -7.42 -12.62 -6.00
CA LYS A 136 -6.26 -12.87 -6.88
C LYS A 136 -6.01 -14.36 -7.02
N ASP A 137 -5.93 -15.06 -5.90
CA ASP A 137 -5.61 -16.48 -5.88
C ASP A 137 -6.72 -17.31 -6.56
N GLN A 138 -7.99 -16.96 -6.35
CA GLN A 138 -9.14 -17.62 -7.00
C GLN A 138 -9.21 -17.37 -8.51
N LEU A 139 -8.97 -16.13 -8.96
CA LEU A 139 -8.96 -15.82 -10.39
C LEU A 139 -7.75 -16.46 -11.08
N TRP A 140 -6.59 -16.46 -10.46
CA TRP A 140 -5.43 -17.19 -10.97
C TRP A 140 -5.66 -18.71 -11.02
N ALA A 141 -6.27 -19.27 -9.96
CA ALA A 141 -6.65 -20.67 -9.93
C ALA A 141 -7.64 -21.02 -11.05
N ALA A 142 -8.55 -20.11 -11.40
CA ALA A 142 -9.49 -20.32 -12.51
C ALA A 142 -8.79 -20.53 -13.86
N LEU A 143 -7.67 -19.84 -14.11
CA LEU A 143 -6.83 -20.09 -15.28
C LEU A 143 -6.09 -21.43 -15.17
N LYS A 144 -5.58 -21.79 -13.98
CA LYS A 144 -4.75 -22.98 -13.79
C LYS A 144 -5.52 -24.29 -13.77
N SER A 145 -6.71 -24.32 -13.19
CA SER A 145 -7.41 -25.58 -12.92
C SER A 145 -8.06 -26.20 -14.15
N GLN A 146 -8.11 -25.52 -15.31
CA GLN A 146 -8.86 -25.89 -16.53
C GLN A 146 -10.35 -26.24 -16.31
N GLN A 147 -10.84 -26.20 -15.06
CA GLN A 147 -12.19 -26.58 -14.66
C GLN A 147 -13.19 -25.43 -14.85
N ASN A 148 -12.72 -24.20 -15.14
CA ASN A 148 -13.54 -23.00 -15.14
C ASN A 148 -13.86 -22.45 -16.53
N MET A 149 -14.33 -23.29 -17.46
CA MET A 149 -15.06 -22.81 -18.65
C MET A 149 -14.24 -21.85 -19.54
N ALA A 150 -12.96 -22.13 -19.72
CA ALA A 150 -12.14 -21.43 -20.71
C ALA A 150 -12.83 -21.49 -22.08
N ASP A 151 -12.98 -20.34 -22.70
CA ASP A 151 -13.73 -20.14 -23.94
C ASP A 151 -12.83 -19.72 -25.11
N ILE A 152 -11.52 -19.63 -24.86
CA ILE A 152 -10.48 -19.37 -25.86
C ILE A 152 -9.14 -19.98 -25.44
N GLU A 153 -8.31 -20.35 -26.41
CA GLU A 153 -6.97 -20.89 -26.20
C GLU A 153 -5.91 -19.95 -26.78
N LEU A 154 -4.84 -19.68 -26.02
CA LEU A 154 -3.64 -19.03 -26.54
C LEU A 154 -2.58 -20.09 -26.86
N ILE A 155 -2.12 -20.13 -28.11
CA ILE A 155 -1.10 -21.07 -28.58
C ILE A 155 0.24 -20.35 -28.61
N VAL A 156 1.19 -20.83 -27.80
CA VAL A 156 2.54 -20.23 -27.65
C VAL A 156 3.55 -21.35 -27.81
N LYS A 157 4.20 -21.41 -28.98
CA LYS A 157 5.09 -22.52 -29.35
C LYS A 157 4.41 -23.89 -29.16
N ASP A 158 4.89 -24.69 -28.22
CA ASP A 158 4.43 -26.02 -27.85
C ASP A 158 3.44 -26.04 -26.67
N LYS A 159 3.14 -24.88 -26.07
CA LYS A 159 2.23 -24.76 -24.92
C LYS A 159 0.93 -24.07 -25.30
N THR A 160 -0.18 -24.63 -24.80
CA THR A 160 -1.53 -24.06 -24.91
C THR A 160 -1.97 -23.52 -23.56
N PHE A 161 -2.49 -22.29 -23.54
CA PHE A 161 -3.09 -21.66 -22.37
C PHE A 161 -4.61 -21.54 -22.56
N PRO A 162 -5.43 -22.31 -21.84
CA PRO A 162 -6.87 -22.11 -21.80
C PRO A 162 -7.19 -20.88 -20.94
N VAL A 163 -7.85 -19.88 -21.52
CA VAL A 163 -8.12 -18.58 -20.89
C VAL A 163 -9.55 -18.12 -21.13
N HIS A 164 -9.93 -16.98 -20.53
CA HIS A 164 -11.30 -16.48 -20.53
C HIS A 164 -11.39 -15.13 -21.27
N LYS A 165 -12.20 -15.06 -22.33
CA LYS A 165 -12.39 -13.84 -23.14
C LYS A 165 -12.84 -12.66 -22.29
N ALA A 166 -13.77 -12.87 -21.36
CA ALA A 166 -14.30 -11.82 -20.49
C ALA A 166 -13.19 -11.15 -19.66
N ILE A 167 -12.22 -11.92 -19.15
CA ILE A 167 -11.10 -11.38 -18.36
C ILE A 167 -10.11 -10.67 -19.28
N LEU A 168 -9.73 -11.29 -20.40
CA LEU A 168 -8.79 -10.70 -21.36
C LEU A 168 -9.31 -9.38 -21.94
N ALA A 169 -10.56 -9.34 -22.42
CA ALA A 169 -11.16 -8.14 -23.01
C ALA A 169 -11.38 -7.01 -22.01
N ALA A 170 -11.72 -7.32 -20.75
CA ALA A 170 -11.81 -6.30 -19.71
C ALA A 170 -10.44 -5.64 -19.47
N ARG A 171 -9.35 -6.38 -19.64
CA ARG A 171 -8.00 -5.95 -19.27
C ARG A 171 -7.21 -5.38 -20.45
N SER A 172 -7.52 -5.78 -21.68
CA SER A 172 -6.85 -5.34 -22.90
C SER A 172 -7.88 -4.94 -23.95
N ARG A 173 -7.75 -3.70 -24.43
CA ARG A 173 -8.56 -3.18 -25.53
C ARG A 173 -8.37 -4.00 -26.81
N VAL A 174 -7.14 -4.45 -27.07
CA VAL A 174 -6.80 -5.25 -28.26
C VAL A 174 -7.56 -6.58 -28.23
N PHE A 175 -7.60 -7.27 -27.09
CA PHE A 175 -8.43 -8.47 -26.96
C PHE A 175 -9.92 -8.18 -27.08
N ALA A 176 -10.41 -7.06 -26.52
CA ALA A 176 -11.80 -6.67 -26.67
C ALA A 176 -12.21 -6.46 -28.13
N ASP A 177 -11.41 -5.68 -28.87
CA ASP A 177 -11.66 -5.39 -30.28
C ASP A 177 -11.50 -6.66 -31.15
N GLU A 178 -10.55 -7.54 -30.81
CA GLU A 178 -10.38 -8.83 -31.48
C GLU A 178 -11.64 -9.70 -31.30
N PHE A 179 -12.14 -9.87 -30.06
CA PHE A 179 -13.31 -10.73 -29.79
C PHE A 179 -14.62 -10.18 -30.33
N GLU A 180 -14.75 -8.87 -30.55
CA GLU A 180 -15.89 -8.28 -31.26
C GLU A 180 -15.92 -8.68 -32.75
N ARG A 181 -14.77 -9.04 -33.33
CA ARG A 181 -14.63 -9.42 -34.75
C ARG A 181 -14.78 -10.91 -35.01
N ILE A 182 -14.67 -11.77 -34.00
CA ILE A 182 -14.68 -13.22 -34.21
C ILE A 182 -16.10 -13.79 -34.24
N GLN A 183 -16.35 -14.71 -35.18
CA GLN A 183 -17.62 -15.44 -35.29
C GLN A 183 -17.77 -16.49 -34.16
N PRO A 184 -19.00 -16.70 -33.64
CA PRO A 184 -19.25 -17.54 -32.45
C PRO A 184 -18.99 -19.05 -32.63
N ASP A 185 -18.95 -19.58 -33.85
CA ASP A 185 -19.06 -21.02 -34.13
C ASP A 185 -17.74 -21.76 -34.46
N VAL A 186 -16.57 -21.13 -34.28
CA VAL A 186 -15.26 -21.74 -34.55
C VAL A 186 -14.47 -21.84 -33.24
N PRO A 187 -13.82 -22.97 -32.90
CA PRO A 187 -12.87 -23.03 -31.79
C PRO A 187 -11.80 -21.95 -31.97
N GLN A 188 -11.81 -20.95 -31.08
CA GLN A 188 -11.00 -19.76 -31.24
C GLN A 188 -9.64 -20.00 -30.58
N GLN A 189 -8.61 -20.09 -31.41
CA GLN A 189 -7.22 -20.14 -30.99
C GLN A 189 -6.55 -18.84 -31.41
N ILE A 190 -5.87 -18.17 -30.48
CA ILE A 190 -5.01 -17.02 -30.79
C ILE A 190 -3.57 -17.48 -30.66
N ARG A 191 -2.81 -17.32 -31.74
CA ARG A 191 -1.39 -17.64 -31.73
C ARG A 191 -0.59 -16.42 -31.30
N ILE A 192 0.30 -16.59 -30.33
CA ILE A 192 1.27 -15.57 -29.91
C ILE A 192 2.65 -16.05 -30.33
N ASP A 193 3.17 -15.46 -31.39
CA ASP A 193 4.47 -15.80 -31.97
C ASP A 193 5.61 -14.96 -31.37
N GLY A 194 6.84 -15.49 -31.41
CA GLY A 194 8.04 -14.75 -31.00
C GLY A 194 8.26 -14.61 -29.50
N VAL A 195 7.49 -15.31 -28.66
CA VAL A 195 7.55 -15.19 -27.18
C VAL A 195 7.68 -16.58 -26.53
N GLU A 196 8.40 -16.65 -25.40
CA GLU A 196 8.48 -17.87 -24.58
C GLU A 196 7.20 -18.10 -23.78
N PRO A 197 6.78 -19.36 -23.56
CA PRO A 197 5.62 -19.65 -22.74
C PRO A 197 5.72 -19.12 -21.30
N SER A 198 6.94 -19.01 -20.74
CA SER A 198 7.17 -18.40 -19.42
C SER A 198 6.85 -16.91 -19.40
N THR A 199 7.20 -16.16 -20.45
CA THR A 199 6.86 -14.73 -20.55
C THR A 199 5.35 -14.52 -20.72
N VAL A 200 4.67 -15.37 -21.52
CA VAL A 200 3.20 -15.31 -21.62
C VAL A 200 2.53 -15.66 -20.29
N GLU A 201 3.11 -16.55 -19.49
CA GLU A 201 2.60 -16.86 -18.16
C GLU A 201 2.69 -15.66 -17.21
N LYS A 202 3.78 -14.89 -17.23
CA LYS A 202 3.89 -13.61 -16.49
C LYS A 202 2.84 -12.59 -16.94
N PHE A 203 2.65 -12.46 -18.26
CA PHE A 203 1.65 -11.57 -18.85
C PHE A 203 0.23 -11.94 -18.43
N LEU A 204 -0.12 -13.22 -18.48
CA LEU A 204 -1.41 -13.73 -18.02
C LEU A 204 -1.57 -13.57 -16.51
N HIS A 205 -0.53 -13.79 -15.72
CA HIS A 205 -0.58 -13.54 -14.28
C HIS A 205 -1.01 -12.10 -14.01
N PHE A 206 -0.36 -11.11 -14.61
CA PHE A 206 -0.72 -9.71 -14.43
C PHE A 206 -2.16 -9.38 -14.86
N ILE A 207 -2.66 -9.96 -15.95
CA ILE A 207 -4.06 -9.80 -16.36
C ILE A 207 -5.02 -10.33 -15.29
N TYR A 208 -4.73 -11.51 -14.75
CA TYR A 208 -5.62 -12.23 -13.84
C TYR A 208 -5.52 -11.78 -12.38
N THR A 209 -4.43 -11.17 -11.96
CA THR A 209 -4.19 -10.83 -10.54
C THR A 209 -3.86 -9.36 -10.30
N GLY A 210 -3.59 -8.59 -11.37
CA GLY A 210 -3.16 -7.20 -11.27
C GLY A 210 -1.77 -7.03 -10.62
N GLU A 211 -0.99 -8.11 -10.50
CA GLU A 211 0.35 -8.08 -9.92
C GLU A 211 1.38 -8.80 -10.81
N PRO A 212 2.62 -8.28 -10.86
CA PRO A 212 3.68 -8.89 -11.64
C PRO A 212 4.15 -10.21 -11.02
N MET A 213 4.67 -11.09 -11.88
CA MET A 213 5.26 -12.36 -11.48
C MET A 213 6.76 -12.34 -11.78
N GLY A 214 7.58 -12.39 -10.73
CA GLY A 214 9.04 -12.32 -10.85
C GLY A 214 9.54 -10.91 -11.19
N THR A 215 10.72 -10.83 -11.81
CA THR A 215 11.33 -9.56 -12.26
C THR A 215 10.58 -8.96 -13.46
N LEU A 216 10.46 -7.64 -13.47
CA LEU A 216 9.89 -6.83 -14.55
C LEU A 216 10.93 -6.44 -15.62
N GLU A 217 12.22 -6.69 -15.38
CA GLU A 217 13.34 -6.49 -16.31
C GLU A 217 13.28 -7.54 -17.44
N ASP A 218 12.31 -7.40 -18.34
CA ASP A 218 11.98 -8.37 -19.40
C ASP A 218 11.49 -7.61 -20.65
N GLU A 219 12.39 -7.37 -21.60
CA GLU A 219 12.07 -6.63 -22.85
C GLU A 219 10.97 -7.30 -23.69
N VAL A 220 10.87 -8.63 -23.61
CA VAL A 220 9.85 -9.38 -24.36
C VAL A 220 8.48 -9.17 -23.69
N LEU A 221 8.43 -9.15 -22.36
CA LEU A 221 7.23 -8.81 -21.61
C LEU A 221 6.77 -7.36 -21.88
N LEU A 222 7.72 -6.41 -21.96
CA LEU A 222 7.42 -5.02 -22.33
C LEU A 222 6.73 -4.94 -23.70
N LYS A 223 7.35 -5.52 -24.74
CA LYS A 223 6.79 -5.54 -26.09
C LYS A 223 5.39 -6.17 -26.12
N LEU A 224 5.18 -7.24 -25.36
CA LEU A 224 3.89 -7.89 -25.25
C LEU A 224 2.85 -7.00 -24.53
N ALA A 225 3.25 -6.32 -23.46
CA ALA A 225 2.40 -5.38 -22.74
C ALA A 225 1.99 -4.19 -23.63
N GLU A 226 2.90 -3.65 -24.42
CA GLU A 226 2.61 -2.59 -25.41
C GLU A 226 1.68 -3.08 -26.51
N GLN A 227 1.99 -4.24 -27.09
CA GLN A 227 1.18 -4.87 -28.15
C GLN A 227 -0.28 -5.05 -27.73
N TYR A 228 -0.51 -5.47 -26.48
CA TYR A 228 -1.85 -5.68 -25.93
C TYR A 228 -2.37 -4.50 -25.09
N GLN A 229 -1.67 -3.36 -25.11
CA GLN A 229 -2.04 -2.11 -24.44
C GLN A 229 -2.28 -2.23 -22.93
N LEU A 230 -1.50 -3.07 -22.24
CA LEU A 230 -1.48 -3.15 -20.78
C LEU A 230 -0.59 -2.04 -20.21
N ALA A 231 -1.10 -0.81 -20.23
CA ALA A 231 -0.30 0.38 -19.97
C ALA A 231 0.43 0.39 -18.61
N THR A 232 -0.19 -0.16 -17.55
CA THR A 232 0.46 -0.32 -16.23
C THR A 232 1.64 -1.29 -16.32
N LEU A 233 1.48 -2.44 -16.96
CA LEU A 233 2.56 -3.43 -17.09
C LEU A 233 3.70 -2.93 -17.98
N ALA A 234 3.36 -2.24 -19.08
CA ALA A 234 4.35 -1.64 -19.97
C ALA A 234 5.21 -0.62 -19.22
N SER A 235 4.60 0.31 -18.47
CA SER A 235 5.35 1.29 -17.66
C SER A 235 6.26 0.60 -16.65
N LEU A 236 5.73 -0.38 -15.91
CA LEU A 236 6.52 -1.14 -14.93
C LEU A 236 7.72 -1.86 -15.55
N CYS A 237 7.59 -2.40 -16.76
CA CYS A 237 8.70 -3.01 -17.48
C CYS A 237 9.68 -1.97 -18.03
N CYS A 238 9.20 -0.83 -18.54
CA CYS A 238 10.05 0.29 -18.96
C CYS A 238 10.93 0.75 -17.79
N ASP A 239 10.30 1.08 -16.65
CA ASP A 239 11.00 1.51 -15.45
C ASP A 239 12.05 0.47 -15.03
N ALA A 240 11.69 -0.82 -15.04
CA ALA A 240 12.57 -1.91 -14.62
C ALA A 240 13.79 -2.15 -15.53
N LEU A 241 13.72 -1.74 -16.80
CA LEU A 241 14.81 -1.86 -17.77
C LEU A 241 15.81 -0.69 -17.68
N GLU A 242 15.50 0.36 -16.91
CA GLU A 242 16.43 1.45 -16.65
C GLU A 242 17.67 0.94 -15.88
N THR A 243 18.85 1.16 -16.47
CA THR A 243 20.13 0.79 -15.87
C THR A 243 20.69 1.92 -15.02
N ILE A 244 21.50 1.57 -14.02
CA ILE A 244 22.29 2.55 -13.27
C ILE A 244 23.27 3.24 -14.23
N ASP A 245 23.19 4.57 -14.31
CA ASP A 245 24.08 5.37 -15.15
C ASP A 245 25.43 5.68 -14.45
N ALA A 246 26.50 5.79 -15.25
CA ALA A 246 27.85 6.04 -14.73
C ALA A 246 27.99 7.42 -14.10
N LEU A 247 27.26 8.44 -14.56
CA LEU A 247 27.24 9.78 -13.98
C LEU A 247 26.52 9.77 -12.63
N GLN A 248 25.51 8.93 -12.43
CA GLN A 248 24.87 8.75 -11.12
C GLN A 248 25.88 8.21 -10.09
N ILE A 249 26.66 7.19 -10.48
CA ILE A 249 27.73 6.65 -9.64
C ILE A 249 28.76 7.74 -9.32
N ALA A 250 29.20 8.51 -10.32
CA ALA A 250 30.17 9.58 -10.12
C ALA A 250 29.66 10.69 -9.18
N SER A 251 28.38 11.07 -9.30
CA SER A 251 27.74 12.10 -8.48
C SER A 251 27.59 11.65 -7.02
N ILE A 252 27.26 10.38 -6.80
CA ILE A 252 27.24 9.77 -5.45
C ILE A 252 28.64 9.73 -4.85
N LEU A 253 29.65 9.32 -5.63
CA LEU A 253 31.04 9.33 -5.16
C LEU A 253 31.46 10.75 -4.77
N LYS A 254 31.11 11.76 -5.55
CA LYS A 254 31.39 13.17 -5.24
C LYS A 254 30.73 13.59 -3.93
N ARG A 255 29.42 13.41 -3.78
CA ARG A 255 28.66 13.81 -2.57
C ARG A 255 29.14 13.10 -1.31
N LEU A 256 29.55 11.83 -1.42
CA LEU A 256 30.09 11.11 -0.28
C LEU A 256 31.54 11.52 0.05
N ASN A 257 32.35 12.01 -0.90
CA ASN A 257 33.79 12.25 -0.73
C ASN A 257 34.18 13.74 -0.65
N ASP A 258 33.23 14.64 -0.35
CA ASP A 258 33.36 16.07 -0.68
C ASP A 258 34.43 16.88 0.11
N LYS A 259 35.20 16.29 1.03
CA LYS A 259 36.37 16.95 1.67
C LYS A 259 37.48 15.95 2.04
N ASP A 260 38.72 16.29 1.66
CA ASP A 260 40.01 15.68 2.01
C ASP A 260 39.96 14.52 3.03
N GLU A 261 39.75 13.30 2.56
CA GLU A 261 39.91 12.11 3.39
C GLU A 261 41.38 11.67 3.40
N GLN A 262 42.04 11.83 4.55
CA GLN A 262 43.15 10.95 4.93
C GLN A 262 42.67 9.49 4.78
N MET A 263 43.53 8.59 4.30
CA MET A 263 43.21 7.16 4.14
C MET A 263 42.44 6.62 5.36
N SER A 264 41.13 6.46 5.21
CA SER A 264 40.25 5.95 6.26
C SER A 264 40.09 4.44 6.08
N SER A 265 40.09 3.69 7.18
CA SER A 265 39.84 2.25 7.11
C SER A 265 38.35 1.99 6.82
N SER A 266 38.05 0.93 6.07
CA SER A 266 36.68 0.52 5.76
C SER A 266 36.31 -0.77 6.48
N LYS A 267 35.11 -0.85 7.06
CA LYS A 267 34.60 -2.05 7.73
C LYS A 267 33.17 -2.39 7.30
N ILE A 268 32.85 -3.69 7.21
CA ILE A 268 31.48 -4.15 6.97
C ILE A 268 30.85 -4.58 8.29
N MET A 269 29.69 -4.03 8.62
CA MET A 269 28.93 -4.39 9.82
C MET A 269 27.41 -4.31 9.57
N PRO A 270 26.59 -5.27 10.03
CA PRO A 270 27.03 -6.59 10.48
C PRO A 270 27.63 -7.39 9.30
N GLU A 271 28.50 -8.35 9.61
CA GLU A 271 29.16 -9.18 8.58
C GLU A 271 28.22 -10.21 7.95
N LYS A 272 27.05 -10.46 8.55
CA LYS A 272 26.04 -11.38 8.02
C LYS A 272 25.16 -10.70 6.98
N GLU A 273 24.65 -11.49 6.03
CA GLU A 273 23.58 -11.01 5.16
C GLU A 273 22.30 -10.76 5.98
N THR A 274 21.55 -9.75 5.58
CA THR A 274 20.30 -9.35 6.24
C THR A 274 19.22 -9.21 5.18
N GLU A 275 18.02 -9.69 5.47
CA GLU A 275 16.83 -9.47 4.67
C GLU A 275 15.80 -8.71 5.47
N ILE A 276 15.17 -7.72 4.84
CA ILE A 276 14.03 -7.04 5.42
C ILE A 276 12.76 -7.84 5.09
N PHE A 277 12.16 -8.38 6.13
CA PHE A 277 10.86 -9.01 6.06
C PHE A 277 9.77 -7.96 6.28
N PHE A 278 8.97 -7.72 5.26
CA PHE A 278 7.78 -6.88 5.37
C PHE A 278 6.54 -7.75 5.54
N ASP A 279 5.93 -7.69 6.72
CA ASP A 279 4.64 -8.32 6.97
C ASP A 279 3.55 -7.51 6.24
N ARG A 280 3.01 -8.12 5.17
CA ARG A 280 1.97 -7.53 4.32
C ARG A 280 0.68 -7.25 5.09
N THR A 281 0.48 -7.89 6.24
CA THR A 281 -0.67 -7.62 7.11
C THR A 281 -0.48 -6.37 7.96
N THR A 282 0.67 -5.70 7.91
CA THR A 282 0.97 -4.52 8.74
C THR A 282 1.19 -3.21 7.94
N PRO A 283 0.19 -2.73 7.18
CA PRO A 283 0.35 -1.52 6.38
C PRO A 283 0.53 -0.27 7.25
N THR A 284 1.21 0.74 6.70
CA THR A 284 1.33 2.05 7.36
C THR A 284 0.69 3.14 6.50
N PHE A 285 -0.18 3.95 7.09
CA PHE A 285 -0.82 5.06 6.39
C PHE A 285 -0.11 6.36 6.71
N ARG A 286 0.30 7.08 5.66
CA ARG A 286 0.74 8.45 5.81
C ARG A 286 -0.41 9.40 5.55
N CYS A 287 -0.71 10.24 6.54
CA CYS A 287 -1.80 11.20 6.48
C CYS A 287 -1.27 12.60 6.75
N SER A 288 -1.49 13.52 5.81
CA SER A 288 -1.12 14.92 5.96
C SER A 288 -2.33 15.79 6.28
N LEU A 289 -2.26 16.49 7.41
CA LEU A 289 -3.30 17.39 7.88
C LEU A 289 -2.77 18.82 7.94
N LYS A 290 -3.57 19.77 7.42
CA LYS A 290 -3.26 21.20 7.48
C LYS A 290 -4.23 21.91 8.44
N PHE A 291 -3.70 22.54 9.48
CA PHE A 291 -4.42 23.42 10.38
C PHE A 291 -4.31 24.87 9.86
N LYS A 292 -5.41 25.62 9.88
CA LYS A 292 -5.43 27.05 9.53
C LYS A 292 -5.54 27.87 10.82
N ASN A 293 -5.13 29.14 10.76
CA ASN A 293 -4.93 30.06 11.88
C ASN A 293 -6.06 30.11 12.94
N HIS A 294 -7.31 29.88 12.58
CA HIS A 294 -8.48 29.95 13.49
C HIS A 294 -9.05 28.59 13.90
N GLU A 295 -8.45 27.49 13.46
CA GLU A 295 -8.97 26.13 13.67
C GLU A 295 -8.15 25.33 14.70
N ASN A 296 -7.25 26.00 15.44
CA ASN A 296 -6.55 25.41 16.57
C ASN A 296 -7.60 25.05 17.64
N GLU A 297 -7.48 23.87 18.24
CA GLU A 297 -8.48 23.21 19.11
C GLU A 297 -9.69 22.56 18.38
N GLN A 298 -9.89 22.76 17.08
CA GLN A 298 -10.94 22.05 16.34
C GLN A 298 -10.45 20.69 15.84
N SER A 299 -11.17 19.62 16.23
CA SER A 299 -10.92 18.28 15.73
C SER A 299 -11.17 18.19 14.22
N LYS A 300 -10.18 17.67 13.49
CA LYS A 300 -10.26 17.46 12.05
C LYS A 300 -10.03 16.00 11.70
N CYS A 301 -10.84 15.48 10.79
CA CYS A 301 -10.73 14.11 10.30
C CYS A 301 -9.42 13.88 9.54
N VAL A 302 -8.45 13.16 10.10
CA VAL A 302 -7.16 12.83 9.46
C VAL A 302 -7.32 11.82 8.32
N MET A 303 -8.21 10.85 8.47
CA MET A 303 -8.39 9.77 7.51
C MET A 303 -9.83 9.29 7.48
N ARG A 304 -10.36 9.12 6.26
CA ARG A 304 -11.64 8.45 6.00
C ARG A 304 -11.39 7.06 5.45
N PHE A 305 -12.28 6.14 5.77
CA PHE A 305 -12.28 4.78 5.23
C PHE A 305 -13.71 4.33 5.04
N GLN A 306 -14.04 3.82 3.84
CA GLN A 306 -15.43 3.47 3.48
C GLN A 306 -16.44 4.58 3.80
N ASN A 307 -16.06 5.85 3.55
CA ASN A 307 -16.82 7.07 3.85
C ASN A 307 -17.03 7.40 5.34
N GLU A 308 -16.50 6.62 6.27
CA GLU A 308 -16.51 6.90 7.71
C GLU A 308 -15.24 7.67 8.12
N ASN A 309 -15.36 8.60 9.08
CA ASN A 309 -14.20 9.27 9.66
C ASN A 309 -13.57 8.35 10.71
N ILE A 310 -12.37 7.82 10.43
CA ILE A 310 -11.71 6.89 11.36
C ILE A 310 -10.82 7.64 12.36
N PHE A 311 -9.96 8.52 11.83
CA PHE A 311 -8.98 9.25 12.63
C PHE A 311 -9.33 10.71 12.66
N SER A 312 -9.13 11.34 13.82
CA SER A 312 -9.29 12.77 14.01
C SER A 312 -8.15 13.32 14.83
N ALA A 313 -7.65 14.51 14.49
CA ALA A 313 -6.55 15.15 15.19
C ALA A 313 -6.86 16.60 15.50
N TYR A 314 -6.22 17.10 16.55
CA TYR A 314 -6.25 18.50 16.97
C TYR A 314 -4.94 18.86 17.68
N LEU A 315 -4.69 20.15 17.78
CA LEU A 315 -3.53 20.71 18.48
C LEU A 315 -4.01 21.46 19.72
N THR A 316 -3.25 21.35 20.80
CA THR A 316 -3.40 22.16 22.02
C THR A 316 -2.06 22.77 22.40
N GLY A 317 -2.08 23.86 23.18
CA GLY A 317 -0.88 24.54 23.69
C GLY A 317 -1.18 25.98 24.08
N GLU A 318 -0.33 26.57 24.91
CA GLU A 318 -0.49 27.95 25.36
C GLU A 318 -0.04 28.92 24.25
N ARG A 319 -0.85 29.96 24.00
CA ARG A 319 -0.52 31.00 23.03
C ARG A 319 0.31 32.08 23.71
N GLU A 320 1.48 32.33 23.18
CA GLU A 320 2.39 33.37 23.61
C GLU A 320 2.53 34.44 22.52
N LEU A 321 2.78 35.69 22.93
CA LEU A 321 3.03 36.81 22.03
C LEU A 321 4.55 37.00 21.91
N ASN A 322 5.09 36.89 20.69
CA ASN A 322 6.43 37.36 20.43
C ASN A 322 6.40 38.90 20.36
N THR A 323 6.96 39.55 21.36
CA THR A 323 6.97 41.01 21.48
C THR A 323 7.92 41.71 20.51
N ASP A 324 8.88 40.97 19.94
CA ASP A 324 9.91 41.55 19.06
C ASP A 324 9.41 41.67 17.61
N ASP A 325 8.60 40.71 17.17
CA ASP A 325 8.13 40.59 15.78
C ASP A 325 6.59 40.68 15.62
N ASP A 326 5.86 40.95 16.71
CA ASP A 326 4.39 41.18 16.77
C ASP A 326 3.55 40.04 16.15
N TYR A 327 3.87 38.78 16.52
CA TYR A 327 3.10 37.60 16.11
C TYR A 327 2.84 36.64 17.28
N PHE A 328 1.79 35.82 17.17
CA PHE A 328 1.49 34.80 18.17
C PHE A 328 2.13 33.46 17.81
N TYR A 329 2.67 32.76 18.81
CA TYR A 329 3.14 31.38 18.66
C TYR A 329 2.56 30.49 19.75
N VAL A 330 2.62 29.17 19.52
CA VAL A 330 2.35 28.17 20.54
C VAL A 330 3.67 27.52 20.92
N ASP A 331 4.02 27.64 22.20
CA ASP A 331 5.19 26.99 22.77
C ASP A 331 4.88 25.53 23.09
N ASN A 332 5.81 24.63 22.73
CA ASN A 332 5.75 23.20 23.05
C ASN A 332 4.36 22.53 22.85
N PRO A 333 3.77 22.60 21.64
CA PRO A 333 2.39 22.18 21.41
C PRO A 333 2.20 20.67 21.59
N VAL A 334 1.00 20.29 22.03
CA VAL A 334 0.59 18.88 22.11
C VAL A 334 -0.25 18.52 20.89
N ILE A 335 0.21 17.49 20.19
CA ILE A 335 -0.46 16.91 19.02
C ILE A 335 -1.31 15.75 19.51
N HIS A 336 -2.62 15.84 19.29
CA HIS A 336 -3.56 14.80 19.67
C HIS A 336 -4.07 14.04 18.45
N LEU A 337 -4.14 12.71 18.56
CA LEU A 337 -4.79 11.84 17.59
C LEU A 337 -5.77 10.91 18.30
N SER A 338 -7.02 10.96 17.87
CA SER A 338 -8.10 10.10 18.34
C SER A 338 -8.60 9.22 17.21
N CYS A 339 -8.84 7.95 17.52
CA CYS A 339 -9.46 7.01 16.63
C CYS A 339 -10.57 6.26 17.33
N ALA A 340 -11.76 6.25 16.73
CA ALA A 340 -12.87 5.43 17.18
C ALA A 340 -13.10 4.29 16.18
N LYS A 341 -13.45 3.11 16.70
CA LYS A 341 -13.88 1.93 15.94
C LYS A 341 -12.85 1.39 14.95
N HIS A 342 -11.55 1.63 15.17
CA HIS A 342 -10.51 1.14 14.24
C HIS A 342 -10.63 -0.37 13.95
N ARG A 343 -11.02 -1.17 14.96
CA ARG A 343 -11.23 -2.62 14.85
C ARG A 343 -12.40 -3.02 13.94
N ASN A 344 -13.44 -2.19 13.87
CA ASN A 344 -14.63 -2.47 13.05
C ASN A 344 -14.33 -2.33 11.56
N PHE A 345 -13.26 -1.60 11.23
CA PHE A 345 -12.74 -1.45 9.87
C PHE A 345 -11.72 -2.51 9.47
N GLY A 346 -11.49 -3.52 10.31
CA GLY A 346 -10.53 -4.58 10.02
C GLY A 346 -9.09 -4.21 10.35
N PHE A 347 -8.85 -3.17 11.17
CA PHE A 347 -7.51 -2.71 11.51
C PHE A 347 -7.30 -2.59 13.02
N LYS A 348 -6.11 -2.98 13.48
CA LYS A 348 -5.61 -2.67 14.82
C LYS A 348 -4.46 -1.67 14.69
N VAL A 349 -4.60 -0.50 15.28
CA VAL A 349 -3.48 0.46 15.33
C VAL A 349 -2.38 -0.14 16.23
N GLU A 350 -1.14 -0.12 15.73
CA GLU A 350 0.02 -0.67 16.43
C GLU A 350 0.94 0.44 16.93
N ASP A 351 1.32 1.36 16.06
CA ASP A 351 2.16 2.51 16.37
C ASP A 351 1.68 3.73 15.58
N VAL A 352 1.81 4.90 16.19
CA VAL A 352 1.61 6.18 15.49
C VAL A 352 2.81 7.06 15.74
N TYR A 353 3.26 7.72 14.68
CA TYR A 353 4.24 8.77 14.76
C TYR A 353 3.69 10.03 14.07
N CYS A 354 4.07 11.20 14.56
CA CYS A 354 3.69 12.47 13.97
C CYS A 354 4.86 13.43 13.86
N ASP A 355 4.75 14.41 12.98
CA ASP A 355 5.74 15.47 12.77
C ASP A 355 5.04 16.76 12.42
N LEU A 356 5.57 17.85 12.95
CA LEU A 356 5.08 19.20 12.79
C LEU A 356 6.06 19.91 11.86
N ASP A 357 5.58 20.22 10.65
CA ASP A 357 6.38 20.66 9.51
C ASP A 357 7.24 21.88 9.85
N GLN A 358 8.52 21.66 10.23
CA GLN A 358 9.62 22.64 10.26
C GLN A 358 10.98 22.10 10.77
N GLU A 359 11.03 21.03 11.59
CA GLU A 359 12.32 20.60 12.21
C GLU A 359 12.71 19.13 11.99
N ASN A 360 11.96 18.38 11.17
CA ASN A 360 12.20 16.95 10.89
C ASN A 360 12.13 16.05 12.15
N ASP A 361 11.43 16.44 13.21
CA ASP A 361 11.33 15.69 14.45
C ASP A 361 10.11 14.75 14.46
N TRP A 362 10.34 13.47 14.18
CA TRP A 362 9.27 12.47 14.10
C TRP A 362 8.95 11.88 15.48
N LEU A 363 7.96 12.46 16.16
CA LEU A 363 7.56 12.08 17.52
C LEU A 363 6.77 10.78 17.53
N LYS A 364 7.18 9.81 18.35
CA LYS A 364 6.34 8.64 18.65
C LYS A 364 5.20 9.10 19.56
N MET A 365 3.96 8.89 19.14
CA MET A 365 2.81 9.24 19.97
C MET A 365 2.61 8.19 21.06
N GLU A 366 2.39 8.65 22.28
CA GLU A 366 2.14 7.79 23.43
C GLU A 366 0.64 7.59 23.62
N SER A 367 0.25 6.35 23.89
CA SER A 367 -1.13 6.02 24.24
C SER A 367 -1.45 6.59 25.61
N GLN A 368 -2.34 7.58 25.66
CA GLN A 368 -2.78 8.19 26.91
C GLN A 368 -3.78 7.32 27.65
N TYR A 369 -4.51 6.47 26.94
CA TYR A 369 -5.44 5.50 27.50
C TYR A 369 -5.66 4.35 26.52
N PHE A 370 -5.57 3.11 27.00
CA PHE A 370 -5.86 1.90 26.25
C PHE A 370 -6.71 0.98 27.11
N GLN A 371 -8.00 0.85 26.79
CA GLN A 371 -8.82 -0.21 27.35
C GLN A 371 -8.89 -1.33 26.32
N GLU A 372 -8.51 -2.54 26.72
CA GLU A 372 -8.36 -3.69 25.83
C GLU A 372 -9.63 -4.01 25.00
N ASN A 373 -10.79 -3.52 25.48
CA ASN A 373 -12.12 -3.66 24.90
C ASN A 373 -12.80 -2.35 24.46
N ALA A 374 -12.24 -1.17 24.72
CA ALA A 374 -12.83 0.07 24.22
C ALA A 374 -12.35 0.30 22.78
N GLU A 375 -13.30 0.53 21.89
CA GLU A 375 -13.07 0.83 20.47
C GLU A 375 -12.37 2.19 20.24
N ILE A 376 -11.82 2.82 21.27
CA ILE A 376 -11.28 4.18 21.25
C ILE A 376 -9.80 4.15 21.59
N LEU A 377 -9.01 4.76 20.73
CA LEU A 377 -7.58 5.00 20.93
C LEU A 377 -7.34 6.51 20.95
N HIS A 378 -6.73 6.99 22.02
CA HIS A 378 -6.24 8.37 22.10
C HIS A 378 -4.74 8.39 22.34
N MET A 379 -4.03 9.10 21.48
CA MET A 379 -2.58 9.24 21.53
C MET A 379 -2.22 10.71 21.52
N ALA A 380 -1.15 11.05 22.23
CA ALA A 380 -0.62 12.40 22.26
C ALA A 380 0.91 12.39 22.12
N ALA A 381 1.45 13.44 21.53
CA ALA A 381 2.88 13.72 21.51
C ALA A 381 3.09 15.21 21.79
N LYS A 382 4.06 15.52 22.66
CA LYS A 382 4.49 16.90 22.92
C LYS A 382 5.64 17.24 21.99
N SER A 383 5.47 18.29 21.18
CA SER A 383 6.51 18.84 20.34
C SER A 383 7.41 19.76 21.16
N GLN A 384 8.70 19.77 20.86
CA GLN A 384 9.64 20.78 21.37
C GLN A 384 9.71 22.00 20.46
N SER A 385 9.30 21.85 19.20
CA SER A 385 9.29 22.92 18.21
C SER A 385 8.00 23.73 18.32
N ASN A 386 8.18 25.06 18.31
CA ASN A 386 7.10 26.03 18.38
C ASN A 386 6.51 26.26 16.99
N TYR A 387 5.25 26.71 16.92
CA TYR A 387 4.68 27.16 15.66
C TYR A 387 4.01 28.52 15.79
N CYS A 388 4.10 29.32 14.73
CA CYS A 388 3.40 30.58 14.63
C CYS A 388 1.92 30.34 14.30
N VAL A 389 1.03 30.95 15.09
CA VAL A 389 -0.43 30.85 14.96
C VAL A 389 -0.93 31.55 13.68
N ASP A 390 -0.18 32.52 13.18
CA ASP A 390 -0.52 33.30 11.98
C ASP A 390 -0.23 32.57 10.66
N PHE A 391 0.38 31.39 10.73
CA PHE A 391 0.60 30.53 9.58
C PHE A 391 -0.10 29.18 9.72
N SER A 392 -0.41 28.60 8.57
CA SER A 392 -0.97 27.26 8.56
C SER A 392 0.08 26.22 8.92
N VAL A 393 -0.20 25.39 9.91
CA VAL A 393 0.67 24.29 10.33
C VAL A 393 0.28 23.02 9.59
N LYS A 394 1.27 22.30 9.07
CA LYS A 394 1.08 20.95 8.53
C LYS A 394 1.58 19.93 9.55
N VAL A 395 0.77 18.91 9.79
CA VAL A 395 1.11 17.76 10.63
C VAL A 395 0.97 16.51 9.79
N ASP A 396 2.05 15.74 9.71
CA ASP A 396 2.04 14.45 9.05
C ASP A 396 1.98 13.34 10.09
N PHE A 397 1.14 12.33 9.85
CA PHE A 397 0.97 11.16 10.71
C PHE A 397 1.35 9.90 9.93
N ASP A 398 2.25 9.08 10.49
CA ASP A 398 2.53 7.71 10.04
C ASP A 398 1.83 6.72 10.99
N ILE A 399 0.69 6.19 10.58
CA ILE A 399 -0.17 5.30 11.37
C ILE A 399 0.06 3.86 10.92
N LYS A 400 0.81 3.09 11.71
CA LYS A 400 1.02 1.65 11.49
C LYS A 400 -0.21 0.90 12.00
N VAL A 401 -0.80 0.08 11.14
CA VAL A 401 -1.92 -0.78 11.53
C VAL A 401 -1.64 -2.23 11.15
N VAL A 402 -2.31 -3.15 11.83
CA VAL A 402 -2.35 -4.58 11.52
C VAL A 402 -3.73 -4.93 11.02
N SER A 403 -3.84 -5.61 9.87
CA SER A 403 -5.10 -6.15 9.40
C SER A 403 -5.56 -7.27 10.33
N THR A 404 -6.80 -7.18 10.78
CA THR A 404 -7.45 -8.22 11.59
C THR A 404 -8.14 -9.27 10.72
N ILE A 405 -8.14 -9.09 9.39
CA ILE A 405 -8.66 -10.05 8.42
C ILE A 405 -7.48 -10.57 7.59
N GLY A 406 -7.07 -11.81 7.84
CA GLY A 406 -5.79 -12.34 7.34
C GLY A 406 -5.57 -12.29 5.82
N ASN A 407 -6.64 -12.24 5.02
CA ASN A 407 -6.55 -12.17 3.56
C ASN A 407 -6.99 -10.81 2.97
N TYR A 408 -7.27 -9.82 3.82
CA TYR A 408 -7.77 -8.51 3.41
C TYR A 408 -6.86 -7.42 3.96
N TYR A 409 -5.87 -7.03 3.17
CA TYR A 409 -4.81 -6.10 3.59
C TYR A 409 -4.33 -5.28 2.41
N TYR A 410 -3.53 -4.25 2.69
CA TYR A 410 -2.99 -3.41 1.63
C TYR A 410 -1.80 -4.08 0.95
N GLU A 411 -1.80 -4.07 -0.37
CA GLU A 411 -0.68 -4.56 -1.19
C GLU A 411 -0.57 -3.77 -2.49
N MET A 412 0.61 -3.83 -3.13
CA MET A 412 0.83 -3.22 -4.43
C MET A 412 0.06 -3.97 -5.50
N MET A 413 -0.76 -3.26 -6.27
CA MET A 413 -1.57 -3.84 -7.33
C MET A 413 -1.98 -2.80 -8.37
N ASP A 414 -2.33 -3.27 -9.56
CA ASP A 414 -2.97 -2.42 -10.57
C ASP A 414 -4.33 -1.90 -10.06
N LYS A 415 -4.41 -0.59 -9.89
CA LYS A 415 -5.58 0.19 -9.44
C LYS A 415 -6.84 -0.08 -10.26
N LEU A 416 -6.68 -0.47 -11.51
CA LEU A 416 -7.76 -0.67 -12.47
C LEU A 416 -8.18 -2.13 -12.63
N TRP A 417 -7.40 -3.09 -12.10
CA TRP A 417 -7.58 -4.53 -12.32
C TRP A 417 -9.02 -5.00 -12.14
N LEU A 418 -9.55 -4.85 -10.94
CA LEU A 418 -10.90 -5.32 -10.64
C LEU A 418 -12.01 -4.33 -11.07
N LYS A 419 -11.67 -3.05 -11.23
CA LYS A 419 -12.62 -2.04 -11.73
C LYS A 419 -13.00 -2.29 -13.17
N HIS A 420 -12.06 -2.74 -14.00
CA HIS A 420 -12.31 -3.09 -15.39
C HIS A 420 -13.29 -4.26 -15.53
N LEU A 421 -13.17 -5.29 -14.68
CA LEU A 421 -14.09 -6.43 -14.70
C LEU A 421 -15.52 -6.01 -14.32
N TRP A 422 -15.67 -5.16 -13.30
CA TRP A 422 -16.97 -4.60 -12.93
C TRP A 422 -17.56 -3.71 -14.03
N LEU A 423 -16.71 -2.90 -14.67
CA LEU A 423 -17.13 -2.04 -15.79
C LEU A 423 -17.59 -2.87 -16.99
N ALA A 424 -16.90 -3.97 -17.30
CA ALA A 424 -17.33 -4.90 -18.36
C ALA A 424 -18.71 -5.51 -18.07
N ALA A 425 -18.98 -5.90 -16.82
CA ALA A 425 -20.28 -6.45 -16.42
C ALA A 425 -21.42 -5.42 -16.52
N THR A 426 -21.20 -4.22 -15.99
CA THR A 426 -22.19 -3.12 -16.05
C THR A 426 -22.46 -2.64 -17.47
N ASN A 427 -21.46 -2.69 -18.36
CA ASN A 427 -21.60 -2.43 -19.79
C ASN A 427 -22.06 -3.64 -20.62
N ARG A 428 -22.36 -4.78 -19.97
CA ARG A 428 -22.83 -6.02 -20.61
C ARG A 428 -21.88 -6.56 -21.69
N LYS A 429 -20.57 -6.36 -21.52
CA LYS A 429 -19.54 -6.84 -22.44
C LYS A 429 -19.17 -8.29 -22.09
N LEU A 430 -19.37 -9.22 -23.03
CA LEU A 430 -19.06 -10.65 -22.87
C LEU A 430 -19.70 -11.31 -21.62
N THR A 431 -20.84 -10.79 -21.16
CA THR A 431 -21.59 -11.38 -20.05
C THR A 431 -22.35 -12.62 -20.50
N ASP A 432 -22.31 -13.68 -19.70
CA ASP A 432 -22.92 -14.98 -19.97
C ASP A 432 -23.91 -15.43 -18.87
N VAL A 433 -24.16 -14.59 -17.86
CA VAL A 433 -25.14 -14.83 -16.79
C VAL A 433 -26.11 -13.65 -16.65
N LYS A 434 -27.40 -13.92 -16.48
CA LYS A 434 -28.43 -12.94 -16.07
C LYS A 434 -28.70 -13.09 -14.57
N ILE A 435 -28.69 -11.98 -13.84
CA ILE A 435 -28.94 -11.95 -12.39
C ILE A 435 -30.31 -11.35 -12.11
N PHE A 436 -31.08 -12.03 -11.25
CA PHE A 436 -32.40 -11.60 -10.79
C PHE A 436 -32.45 -11.51 -9.27
N VAL A 437 -33.29 -10.62 -8.75
CA VAL A 437 -33.73 -10.57 -7.36
C VAL A 437 -35.24 -10.78 -7.35
N GLY A 438 -35.69 -11.94 -6.87
CA GLY A 438 -37.05 -12.42 -7.11
C GLY A 438 -37.34 -12.49 -8.61
N THR A 439 -38.27 -11.68 -9.09
CA THR A 439 -38.64 -11.58 -10.51
C THR A 439 -37.98 -10.40 -11.24
N VAL A 440 -37.26 -9.54 -10.53
CA VAL A 440 -36.66 -8.32 -11.08
C VAL A 440 -35.29 -8.63 -11.65
N LYS A 441 -35.08 -8.37 -12.95
CA LYS A 441 -33.74 -8.45 -13.57
C LYS A 441 -32.87 -7.31 -13.02
N LEU A 442 -31.81 -7.67 -12.31
CA LEU A 442 -30.86 -6.71 -11.75
C LEU A 442 -29.79 -6.33 -12.78
N MET A 443 -28.98 -7.30 -13.20
CA MET A 443 -27.84 -7.05 -14.09
C MET A 443 -27.44 -8.30 -14.87
N GLU A 444 -26.36 -8.19 -15.65
CA GLU A 444 -25.69 -9.32 -16.28
C GLU A 444 -24.26 -9.44 -15.73
N ALA A 445 -23.73 -10.66 -15.69
CA ALA A 445 -22.47 -10.98 -15.04
C ALA A 445 -21.66 -12.01 -15.85
N HIS A 446 -20.45 -12.28 -15.37
CA HIS A 446 -19.52 -13.26 -15.95
C HIS A 446 -19.46 -14.49 -15.05
N ARG A 447 -19.78 -15.63 -15.62
CA ARG A 447 -19.79 -16.93 -14.95
C ARG A 447 -18.43 -17.24 -14.34
N VAL A 448 -17.32 -16.97 -15.05
CA VAL A 448 -15.95 -17.17 -14.54
C VAL A 448 -15.70 -16.41 -13.23
N ILE A 449 -16.19 -15.17 -13.10
CA ILE A 449 -15.98 -14.36 -11.88
C ILE A 449 -16.84 -14.92 -10.75
N LEU A 450 -18.12 -15.21 -11.00
CA LEU A 450 -19.03 -15.75 -9.99
C LEU A 450 -18.57 -17.12 -9.49
N SER A 451 -18.19 -18.01 -10.40
CA SER A 451 -17.69 -19.35 -10.09
C SER A 451 -16.36 -19.33 -9.34
N ALA A 452 -15.41 -18.47 -9.74
CA ALA A 452 -14.13 -18.36 -9.04
C ALA A 452 -14.32 -17.84 -7.60
N ARG A 453 -15.27 -16.93 -7.40
CA ARG A 453 -15.42 -16.17 -6.15
C ARG A 453 -16.44 -16.78 -5.18
N SER A 454 -17.25 -17.73 -5.64
CA SER A 454 -18.23 -18.44 -4.81
C SER A 454 -18.34 -19.91 -5.25
N PRO A 455 -17.96 -20.87 -4.38
CA PRO A 455 -18.16 -22.29 -4.63
C PRO A 455 -19.62 -22.67 -4.89
N VAL A 456 -20.57 -21.98 -4.22
CA VAL A 456 -22.01 -22.22 -4.38
C VAL A 456 -22.51 -21.76 -5.74
N LEU A 457 -22.06 -20.58 -6.21
CA LEU A 457 -22.35 -20.13 -7.56
C LEU A 457 -21.68 -21.04 -8.60
N ASN A 458 -20.46 -21.50 -8.35
CA ASN A 458 -19.77 -22.45 -9.23
C ASN A 458 -20.59 -23.72 -9.43
N GLU A 459 -21.04 -24.35 -8.34
CA GLU A 459 -21.87 -25.55 -8.40
C GLU A 459 -23.19 -25.30 -9.13
N THR A 460 -23.82 -24.16 -8.87
CA THR A 460 -25.10 -23.77 -9.49
C THR A 460 -24.95 -23.58 -11.01
N LEU A 461 -23.91 -22.85 -11.43
CA LEU A 461 -23.65 -22.51 -12.82
C LEU A 461 -23.12 -23.71 -13.64
N ASN A 462 -22.48 -24.68 -12.99
CA ASN A 462 -22.03 -25.91 -13.65
C ASN A 462 -23.18 -26.92 -13.88
N LYS A 463 -24.27 -26.84 -13.13
CA LYS A 463 -25.46 -27.69 -13.33
C LYS A 463 -26.34 -27.26 -14.51
N THR A 464 -26.22 -26.01 -14.96
CA THR A 464 -26.94 -25.53 -16.15
C THR A 464 -26.25 -25.99 -17.43
N SER A 465 -26.83 -26.99 -18.11
CA SER A 465 -26.39 -27.47 -19.41
C SER A 465 -26.53 -26.40 -20.50
N SER A 466 -25.52 -26.30 -21.38
CA SER A 466 -25.41 -25.29 -22.44
C SER A 466 -26.59 -25.32 -23.43
N ASN A 467 -27.46 -24.33 -23.32
CA ASN A 467 -28.20 -23.80 -24.45
C ASN A 467 -27.57 -22.45 -24.82
N THR A 468 -27.89 -21.92 -26.01
CA THR A 468 -27.44 -20.60 -26.50
C THR A 468 -27.93 -19.42 -25.63
N GLU A 469 -28.75 -19.67 -24.61
CA GLU A 469 -29.20 -18.67 -23.64
C GLU A 469 -28.26 -18.54 -22.44
N LYS A 470 -28.07 -17.30 -21.99
CA LYS A 470 -27.32 -16.97 -20.77
C LYS A 470 -27.89 -17.69 -19.55
N SER A 471 -27.03 -18.26 -18.71
CA SER A 471 -27.43 -18.88 -17.44
C SER A 471 -28.14 -17.86 -16.55
N ILE A 472 -29.06 -18.34 -15.70
CA ILE A 472 -29.84 -17.48 -14.81
C ILE A 472 -29.45 -17.80 -13.37
N VAL A 473 -29.17 -16.76 -12.58
CA VAL A 473 -29.02 -16.84 -11.13
C VAL A 473 -30.04 -15.90 -10.50
N THR A 474 -30.85 -16.45 -9.59
CA THR A 474 -31.90 -15.71 -8.90
C THR A 474 -31.61 -15.68 -7.40
N PHE A 475 -31.50 -14.48 -6.86
CA PHE A 475 -31.46 -14.20 -5.42
C PHE A 475 -32.89 -14.10 -4.87
N GLY A 476 -33.07 -14.43 -3.59
CA GLY A 476 -34.37 -14.37 -2.92
C GLY A 476 -34.99 -12.96 -2.95
N ALA A 477 -36.32 -12.88 -3.00
CA ALA A 477 -37.06 -11.62 -3.06
C ALA A 477 -37.02 -10.84 -1.72
N GLU A 478 -36.57 -11.49 -0.65
CA GLU A 478 -36.33 -10.91 0.67
C GLU A 478 -35.12 -9.97 0.73
N PHE A 479 -34.20 -10.07 -0.25
CA PHE A 479 -33.02 -9.21 -0.31
C PHE A 479 -33.32 -7.91 -1.05
N GLU A 480 -32.82 -6.81 -0.51
CA GLU A 480 -32.87 -5.53 -1.19
C GLU A 480 -31.98 -5.55 -2.44
N VAL A 481 -32.47 -4.97 -3.54
CA VAL A 481 -31.78 -4.96 -4.84
C VAL A 481 -30.39 -4.34 -4.74
N GLU A 482 -30.26 -3.23 -4.00
CA GLU A 482 -28.99 -2.54 -3.77
C GLU A 482 -27.98 -3.41 -2.99
N ILE A 483 -28.47 -4.24 -2.05
CA ILE A 483 -27.60 -5.13 -1.26
C ILE A 483 -27.07 -6.29 -2.12
N VAL A 484 -27.91 -6.84 -3.01
CA VAL A 484 -27.45 -7.84 -3.99
C VAL A 484 -26.44 -7.22 -4.97
N GLU A 485 -26.66 -5.98 -5.42
CA GLU A 485 -25.68 -5.26 -6.25
C GLU A 485 -24.34 -5.08 -5.52
N ASN A 486 -24.37 -4.67 -4.25
CA ASN A 486 -23.18 -4.52 -3.42
C ASN A 486 -22.45 -5.87 -3.21
N PHE A 487 -23.19 -6.97 -3.02
CA PHE A 487 -22.63 -8.32 -2.97
C PHE A 487 -21.90 -8.68 -4.27
N LEU A 488 -22.54 -8.47 -5.43
CA LEU A 488 -21.93 -8.75 -6.74
C LEU A 488 -20.69 -7.87 -6.97
N LYS A 489 -20.80 -6.58 -6.67
CA LYS A 489 -19.68 -5.65 -6.76
C LYS A 489 -18.51 -6.06 -5.87
N PHE A 490 -18.75 -6.64 -4.69
CA PHE A 490 -17.67 -7.20 -3.88
C PHE A 490 -17.02 -8.41 -4.57
N LEU A 491 -17.79 -9.32 -5.17
CA LEU A 491 -17.22 -10.45 -5.93
C LEU A 491 -16.26 -9.97 -7.02
N TYR A 492 -16.64 -8.87 -7.70
CA TYR A 492 -15.86 -8.26 -8.76
C TYR A 492 -14.70 -7.39 -8.29
N THR A 493 -14.81 -6.73 -7.14
CA THR A 493 -13.88 -5.66 -6.72
C THR A 493 -13.09 -5.95 -5.44
N GLY A 494 -13.49 -6.96 -4.67
CA GLY A 494 -12.96 -7.22 -3.34
C GLY A 494 -13.18 -6.05 -2.36
N SER A 495 -14.03 -5.08 -2.69
CA SER A 495 -14.19 -3.83 -1.93
C SER A 495 -15.65 -3.51 -1.64
N LEU A 496 -15.92 -2.98 -0.45
CA LEU A 496 -17.22 -2.42 -0.07
C LEU A 496 -17.16 -0.89 -0.10
N LYS A 497 -18.24 -0.27 -0.56
CA LYS A 497 -18.38 1.21 -0.58
C LYS A 497 -19.23 1.76 0.56
N THR A 498 -20.10 0.94 1.14
CA THR A 498 -21.03 1.32 2.21
C THR A 498 -21.14 0.19 3.21
N THR A 499 -21.48 0.54 4.44
CA THR A 499 -21.84 -0.35 5.55
C THR A 499 -23.37 -0.46 5.71
N ASP A 500 -24.16 0.08 4.79
CA ASP A 500 -25.61 -0.05 4.80
C ASP A 500 -26.04 -1.49 4.49
N GLY A 501 -27.06 -1.97 5.20
CA GLY A 501 -27.59 -3.33 5.03
C GLY A 501 -26.59 -4.47 5.29
N VAL A 502 -25.56 -4.24 6.11
CA VAL A 502 -24.53 -5.24 6.46
C VAL A 502 -25.12 -6.55 6.97
N HIS A 503 -26.28 -6.54 7.63
CA HIS A 503 -26.96 -7.78 8.04
C HIS A 503 -27.34 -8.67 6.85
N GLN A 504 -28.02 -8.12 5.84
CA GLN A 504 -28.39 -8.85 4.62
C GLN A 504 -27.13 -9.24 3.81
N LEU A 505 -26.15 -8.35 3.74
CA LEU A 505 -24.88 -8.63 3.06
C LEU A 505 -24.11 -9.78 3.73
N SER A 506 -24.12 -9.85 5.06
CA SER A 506 -23.55 -10.95 5.85
C SER A 506 -24.27 -12.27 5.60
N GLN A 507 -25.59 -12.25 5.43
CA GLN A 507 -26.38 -13.43 5.05
C GLN A 507 -25.96 -13.92 3.67
N LEU A 508 -25.93 -13.03 2.66
CA LEU A 508 -25.47 -13.37 1.30
C LEU A 508 -24.05 -13.94 1.32
N ALA A 509 -23.10 -13.29 2.00
CA ALA A 509 -21.73 -13.75 2.11
C ALA A 509 -21.62 -15.16 2.72
N THR A 510 -22.47 -15.47 3.69
CA THR A 510 -22.52 -16.79 4.33
C THR A 510 -23.13 -17.83 3.39
N MET A 511 -24.29 -17.54 2.79
CA MET A 511 -24.99 -18.45 1.88
C MET A 511 -24.14 -18.80 0.65
N TYR A 512 -23.45 -17.82 0.09
CA TYR A 512 -22.62 -18.00 -1.10
C TYR A 512 -21.13 -18.27 -0.78
N GLN A 513 -20.79 -18.47 0.49
CA GLN A 513 -19.44 -18.84 0.97
C GLN A 513 -18.33 -17.88 0.53
N VAL A 514 -18.62 -16.58 0.54
CA VAL A 514 -17.64 -15.51 0.23
C VAL A 514 -16.91 -15.15 1.52
N VAL A 515 -15.85 -15.92 1.84
CA VAL A 515 -15.14 -15.89 3.12
C VAL A 515 -14.73 -14.48 3.55
N THR A 516 -14.11 -13.72 2.65
CA THR A 516 -13.60 -12.38 2.97
C THR A 516 -14.72 -11.41 3.29
N LEU A 517 -15.79 -11.42 2.48
CA LEU A 517 -16.95 -10.58 2.73
C LEU A 517 -17.64 -10.93 4.04
N LYS A 518 -17.73 -12.23 4.36
CA LYS A 518 -18.29 -12.72 5.62
C LYS A 518 -17.49 -12.16 6.81
N ASN A 519 -16.16 -12.24 6.76
CA ASN A 519 -15.29 -11.71 7.82
C ASN A 519 -15.41 -10.19 7.96
N VAL A 520 -15.47 -9.46 6.84
CA VAL A 520 -15.70 -8.00 6.83
C VAL A 520 -17.05 -7.66 7.48
N CYS A 521 -18.13 -8.33 7.08
CA CYS A 521 -19.46 -8.08 7.64
C CYS A 521 -19.58 -8.45 9.12
N GLN A 522 -18.87 -9.49 9.57
CA GLN A 522 -18.83 -9.87 10.98
C GLN A 522 -18.25 -8.76 11.85
N LEU A 523 -17.17 -8.10 11.40
CA LEU A 523 -16.58 -6.97 12.13
C LEU A 523 -17.51 -5.75 12.15
N LEU A 524 -18.17 -5.46 11.03
CA LEU A 524 -19.12 -4.35 10.93
C LEU A 524 -20.40 -4.55 11.77
N ASN A 525 -20.75 -5.79 12.09
CA ASN A 525 -21.91 -6.14 12.92
C ASN A 525 -21.62 -6.11 14.43
N VAL A 526 -20.36 -5.95 14.87
CA VAL A 526 -20.04 -5.83 16.30
C VAL A 526 -20.63 -4.51 16.83
N SER A 527 -21.36 -4.59 17.95
CA SER A 527 -22.20 -3.52 18.47
C SER A 527 -21.44 -2.19 18.65
N ARG A 528 -22.09 -1.08 18.24
CA ARG A 528 -21.67 0.29 18.55
C ARG A 528 -21.26 0.38 20.02
N THR A 529 -20.08 0.93 20.28
CA THR A 529 -19.57 1.31 21.60
C THR A 529 -20.71 1.82 22.49
N ASP A 530 -20.84 1.24 23.68
CA ASP A 530 -21.81 1.71 24.68
C ASP A 530 -21.57 3.19 24.96
N ALA A 531 -22.64 3.98 24.93
CA ALA A 531 -22.57 5.42 25.17
C ALA A 531 -22.00 5.72 26.56
N GLU A 532 -22.26 4.86 27.54
CA GLU A 532 -21.73 4.98 28.90
C GLU A 532 -20.20 4.83 28.93
N ASN A 533 -19.66 3.82 28.25
CA ASN A 533 -18.21 3.62 28.12
C ASN A 533 -17.53 4.81 27.41
N LEU A 534 -18.19 5.39 26.40
CA LEU A 534 -17.73 6.58 25.69
C LEU A 534 -17.70 7.82 26.60
N THR A 535 -18.72 8.01 27.45
CA THR A 535 -18.77 9.15 28.37
C THR A 535 -17.79 8.99 29.53
N ASP A 536 -17.60 7.77 30.04
CA ASP A 536 -16.58 7.49 31.06
C ASP A 536 -15.17 7.76 30.52
N TYR A 537 -14.91 7.46 29.25
CA TYR A 537 -13.69 7.85 28.54
C TYR A 537 -13.47 9.38 28.57
N LEU A 538 -14.48 10.17 28.23
CA LEU A 538 -14.37 11.64 28.21
C LEU A 538 -14.07 12.23 29.59
N LEU A 539 -14.57 11.59 30.66
CA LEU A 539 -14.36 12.03 32.04
C LEU A 539 -12.96 11.68 32.58
N GLN A 540 -12.27 10.71 31.97
CA GLN A 540 -10.94 10.23 32.40
C GLN A 540 -9.75 10.87 31.67
N LEU A 541 -9.99 11.57 30.55
CA LEU A 541 -8.95 12.32 29.84
C LEU A 541 -8.38 13.40 30.78
N ARG A 542 -7.09 13.27 31.12
CA ARG A 542 -6.39 14.27 31.95
C ARG A 542 -6.18 15.57 31.19
N SER A 543 -6.08 16.66 31.94
CA SER A 543 -5.74 17.98 31.42
C SER A 543 -4.39 17.95 30.69
N PRO A 544 -4.21 18.69 29.56
CA PRO A 544 -2.95 18.77 28.81
C PRO A 544 -1.75 19.27 29.61
N VAL A 545 -1.95 19.78 30.83
CA VAL A 545 -0.93 20.34 31.73
C VAL A 545 -0.12 19.26 32.47
N ASP A 546 -0.59 18.00 32.51
CA ASP A 546 0.05 16.91 33.28
C ASP A 546 0.84 15.90 32.42
N LEU A 547 1.19 16.26 31.18
CA LEU A 547 2.12 15.47 30.37
C LEU A 547 3.56 15.68 30.90
N PRO A 548 4.29 14.61 31.28
CA PRO A 548 5.64 14.73 31.84
C PRO A 548 6.66 15.35 30.87
#